data_AF-A0A645J9L4-F1
#
_entry.id   AF-A0A645J9L4-F1
#
_cell.length_a   1.000
_cell.length_b   1.000
_cell.length_c   1.000
_cell.angle_alpha   90.00
_cell.angle_beta   90.00
_cell.angle_gamma   90.00
#
_symmetry.space_group_name_H-M   'P 1'
#
loop_
_entity.id
_entity.type
_entity.pdbx_description
1 polymer ?
#
loop_
_entity_poly.entity_id
_entity_poly.type
_entity_poly.pdbx_seq_one_letter_code
_entity_poly.pdbx_strand_id
1 'polypeptide(L)' 'MHDTLVNGIGTNDRGIVPSSDLSVLQRAEMPSILIELGFLSNKKDADNLKTESFKQKTAESLAEGIEKALSKIDE' A
#
# COMPACT_ATOMS: atom_id res chain seq x y z
N MET A 1 4.77 -3.61 -6.08
CA MET A 1 4.06 -2.96 -4.96
C MET A 1 2.74 -3.64 -4.62
N HIS A 2 1.67 -3.49 -5.43
CA HIS A 2 0.33 -3.98 -5.10
C HIS A 2 0.29 -5.47 -4.70
N ASP A 3 0.77 -6.35 -5.57
CA ASP A 3 0.78 -7.79 -5.31
C ASP A 3 1.60 -8.18 -4.08
N THR A 4 2.73 -7.50 -3.85
CA THR A 4 3.58 -7.71 -2.66
C THR A 4 2.78 -7.39 -1.40
N LEU A 5 2.08 -6.25 -1.39
CA LEU A 5 1.31 -5.82 -0.22
C LEU A 5 0.13 -6.76 0.05
N VAL A 6 -0.68 -7.08 -0.97
CA VAL A 6 -1.87 -7.94 -0.83
C VAL A 6 -1.48 -9.32 -0.28
N ASN A 7 -0.47 -9.95 -0.89
CA ASN A 7 0.02 -11.25 -0.43
C ASN A 7 0.67 -11.17 0.96
N GLY A 8 1.33 -10.04 1.23
CA GLY A 8 2.01 -9.75 2.48
C GLY A 8 1.04 -9.61 3.65
N ILE A 9 -0.01 -8.79 3.56
CA ILE A 9 -0.89 -8.50 4.70
C ILE A 9 -2.16 -9.36 4.75
N GLY A 10 -2.57 -9.97 3.64
CA GLY A 10 -3.72 -10.88 3.59
C GLY A 10 -5.09 -10.20 3.72
N THR A 11 -5.20 -8.95 3.27
CA THR A 11 -6.48 -8.23 3.16
C THR A 11 -7.18 -8.54 1.84
N ASN A 12 -8.46 -8.15 1.73
CA ASN A 12 -9.18 -8.27 0.47
C ASN A 12 -8.56 -7.35 -0.59
N ASP A 13 -8.21 -7.92 -1.75
CA ASP A 13 -7.71 -7.15 -2.88
C ASP A 13 -8.85 -6.30 -3.49
N ARG A 14 -8.65 -4.98 -3.53
CA ARG A 14 -9.59 -4.01 -4.14
C ARG A 14 -9.07 -3.42 -5.45
N GLY A 15 -7.92 -3.89 -5.93
CA GLY A 15 -7.29 -3.47 -7.16
C GLY A 15 -6.67 -2.08 -7.11
N ILE A 16 -6.12 -1.68 -8.26
CA ILE A 16 -5.52 -0.37 -8.49
C ILE A 16 -6.57 0.55 -9.09
N VAL A 17 -6.72 1.74 -8.51
CA VAL A 17 -7.65 2.77 -9.00
C VAL A 17 -6.84 3.93 -9.59
N PRO A 18 -6.94 4.20 -10.91
CA PRO A 18 -6.35 5.39 -11.51
C PRO A 18 -6.98 6.64 -10.90
N SER A 19 -6.16 7.64 -10.55
CA SER A 19 -6.65 8.90 -10.01
C SER A 19 -5.82 10.07 -10.52
N SER A 20 -6.50 11.07 -11.07
CA SER A 20 -5.93 12.37 -11.46
C SER A 20 -6.17 13.46 -10.41
N ASP A 21 -6.98 13.16 -9.39
CA ASP A 21 -7.58 14.18 -8.51
C ASP A 21 -6.84 14.30 -7.17
N LEU A 22 -5.94 13.36 -6.89
CA LEU A 22 -5.13 13.36 -5.67
C LEU A 22 -3.89 14.22 -5.87
N SER A 23 -3.83 15.35 -5.17
CA SER A 23 -2.72 16.32 -5.25
C SER A 23 -1.34 15.69 -5.07
N VAL A 24 -1.22 14.71 -4.16
CA VAL A 24 0.05 13.99 -3.89
C VAL A 24 0.51 13.10 -5.05
N LEU A 25 -0.41 12.66 -5.91
CA LEU A 25 -0.08 11.93 -7.14
C LEU A 25 0.19 12.89 -8.29
N GLN A 26 -0.63 13.94 -8.42
CA GLN A 26 -0.52 14.91 -9.52
C GLN A 26 0.76 15.75 -9.45
N ARG A 27 1.19 16.14 -8.26
CA ARG A 27 2.33 17.04 -8.05
C ARG A 27 3.67 16.32 -7.87
N ALA A 28 3.67 15.00 -7.90
CA ALA A 28 4.91 14.23 -7.76
C ALA A 28 5.74 14.32 -9.04
N GLU A 29 7.03 14.64 -8.92
CA GLU A 29 7.99 14.66 -10.03
C GLU A 29 8.65 13.29 -10.24
N MET A 30 8.31 12.30 -9.41
CA MET A 30 8.76 10.91 -9.47
C MET A 30 7.55 9.96 -9.48
N PRO A 31 7.72 8.66 -9.79
CA PRO A 31 6.66 7.67 -9.63
C PRO A 31 6.04 7.72 -8.22
N SER A 32 4.73 7.91 -8.15
CA SER A 32 4.00 8.11 -6.89
C SER A 32 2.74 7.26 -6.85
N ILE A 33 2.42 6.76 -5.67
CA ILE A 33 1.22 5.97 -5.38
C ILE A 33 0.67 6.36 -4.01
N LEU A 34 -0.63 6.15 -3.81
CA LEU A 34 -1.30 6.27 -2.52
C LEU A 34 -1.93 4.92 -2.21
N ILE A 35 -1.74 4.44 -0.97
CA ILE A 35 -2.20 3.12 -0.54
C ILE A 35 -3.23 3.31 0.58
N GLU A 36 -4.41 2.75 0.37
CA GLU A 36 -5.45 2.64 1.39
C GLU A 36 -5.38 1.25 2.04
N LEU A 37 -4.88 1.18 3.29
CA LEU A 37 -4.57 -0.09 3.97
C LEU A 37 -5.82 -0.81 4.54
N GLY A 38 -6.93 -0.10 4.68
CA GLY A 38 -8.18 -0.61 5.24
C GLY A 38 -9.15 0.51 5.57
N PHE A 39 -10.39 0.16 5.91
CA PHE A 39 -11.43 1.13 6.22
C PHE A 39 -11.58 1.33 7.73
N LEU A 40 -11.39 2.55 8.24
CA LEU A 40 -11.66 2.86 9.66
C LEU A 40 -13.15 2.71 10.03
N SER A 41 -14.05 2.83 9.06
CA SER A 41 -15.48 2.56 9.22
C SER A 41 -15.82 1.06 9.28
N ASN A 42 -14.89 0.18 8.90
CA ASN A 42 -15.03 -1.26 9.04
C ASN A 42 -14.37 -1.70 10.36
N LYS A 43 -15.15 -2.29 11.27
CA LYS A 43 -14.63 -2.72 12.58
C LYS A 43 -13.44 -3.67 12.49
N LYS A 44 -13.46 -4.64 11.57
CA LYS A 44 -12.39 -5.63 11.41
C LYS A 44 -11.09 -4.97 10.94
N ASP A 45 -11.17 -4.10 9.93
CA ASP A 45 -10.00 -3.37 9.43
C ASP A 45 -9.45 -2.43 10.50
N ALA A 46 -10.32 -1.67 11.18
CA ALA A 46 -9.93 -0.76 12.26
C ALA A 46 -9.26 -1.47 13.44
N ASP A 47 -9.72 -2.68 13.79
CA ASP A 47 -9.10 -3.48 14.85
C ASP A 47 -7.73 -4.01 14.39
N ASN A 48 -7.60 -4.50 13.15
CA ASN A 48 -6.32 -4.93 12.57
C ASN A 48 -5.29 -3.80 12.55
N LEU A 49 -5.67 -2.61 12.05
CA LEU A 49 -4.81 -1.42 11.93
C LEU A 49 -4.23 -0.96 13.28
N LYS A 50 -4.85 -1.34 14.41
CA LYS A 50 -4.34 -1.01 15.75
C LYS A 50 -3.28 -2.00 16.25
N THR A 51 -3.24 -3.21 15.72
CA THR A 51 -2.32 -4.25 16.22
C THR A 51 -0.90 -4.05 15.71
N GLU A 52 0.07 -4.24 16.60
CA GLU A 52 1.50 -4.12 16.23
C GLU A 52 1.92 -5.17 15.20
N SER A 53 1.38 -6.39 15.28
CA SER A 53 1.67 -7.44 14.30
C SER A 53 1.21 -7.07 12.89
N PHE A 54 0.02 -6.49 12.74
CA PHE A 54 -0.47 -6.04 11.43
C PHE A 54 0.35 -4.87 10.90
N LYS A 55 0.69 -3.89 11.75
CA LYS A 55 1.55 -2.76 11.37
C LYS A 55 2.92 -3.24 10.92
N GLN A 56 3.55 -4.16 11.65
CA GLN A 56 4.86 -4.70 11.31
C GLN A 56 4.83 -5.45 9.98
N LYS A 57 3.85 -6.35 9.79
CA LYS A 57 3.68 -7.09 8.52
C LYS A 57 3.43 -6.14 7.34
N THR A 58 2.67 -5.08 7.58
CA THR A 58 2.42 -4.03 6.58
C THR A 58 3.71 -3.29 6.23
N ALA A 59 4.50 -2.85 7.22
CA ALA A 59 5.75 -2.16 7.00
C ALA A 59 6.75 -2.99 6.20
N GLU A 60 6.90 -4.28 6.55
CA GLU A 60 7.76 -5.23 5.81
C GLU A 60 7.31 -5.40 4.36
N SER A 61 6.00 -5.60 4.14
CA SER A 61 5.43 -5.77 2.80
C SER A 61 5.58 -4.51 1.94
N LEU A 62 5.46 -3.32 2.55
CA LEU A 62 5.69 -2.04 1.88
C LEU A 62 7.17 -1.87 1.52
N ALA A 63 8.09 -2.16 2.44
CA ALA A 63 9.53 -2.07 2.18
C ALA A 63 9.94 -2.99 1.01
N GLU A 64 9.56 -4.27 1.05
CA GLU A 64 9.80 -5.22 -0.05
C GLU A 64 9.14 -4.73 -1.35
N GLY A 65 7.95 -4.14 -1.26
CA GLY A 65 7.23 -3.57 -2.38
C GLY A 65 7.96 -2.39 -3.05
N ILE A 66 8.63 -1.54 -2.26
CA ILE A 66 9.45 -0.42 -2.71
C ILE A 66 10.74 -0.93 -3.36
N GLU A 67 11.45 -1.84 -2.70
CA GLU A 67 12.70 -2.42 -3.22
C GLU A 67 12.48 -3.02 -4.61
N LYS A 68 11.44 -3.85 -4.77
CA LYS A 68 11.07 -4.43 -6.07
C LYS A 68 10.69 -3.39 -7.12
N ALA A 69 10.11 -2.26 -6.70
CA ALA A 69 9.75 -1.19 -7.61
C ALA A 69 10.99 -0.42 -8.08
N LEU A 70 11.91 -0.11 -7.16
CA LEU A 70 13.18 0.56 -7.46
C LEU A 70 14.02 -0.29 -8.43
N SER A 71 14.19 -1.58 -8.16
CA SER A 71 14.96 -2.46 -9.06
C SER A 71 14.42 -2.50 -10.49
N LYS A 72 13.11 -2.33 -10.68
CA LYS A 72 12.47 -2.27 -12.01
C LYS A 72 12.56 -0.91 -12.68
N ILE A 73 12.75 0.16 -11.91
CA ILE A 73 12.94 1.52 -12.44
C ILE A 73 14.37 1.71 -12.91
N ASP A 74 15.33 1.04 -12.26
CA ASP A 74 16.75 1.10 -12.59
C ASP A 74 17.14 0.21 -13.80
N GLU A 75 16.22 -0.64 -14.30
CA GLU A 75 16.36 -1.42 -15.55
C GLU A 75 16.11 -0.56 -16.81
#